data_AF-A0A942C7Q6-F1
#
_entry.id   AF-A0A942C7Q6-F1
#
_cell.length_a   1.000
_cell.length_b   1.000
_cell.length_c   1.000
_cell.angle_alpha   90.00
_cell.angle_beta   90.00
_cell.angle_gamma   90.00
#
_symmetry.space_group_name_H-M   'P 1'
#
loop_
_entity.id
_entity.type
_entity.pdbx_description
1 polymer ?
#
loop_
_entity_poly.entity_id
_entity_poly.type
_entity_poly.pdbx_seq_one_letter_code
_entity_poly.pdbx_strand_id
1 'polypeptide(L)'
;DGVNKMSKSYGNYIGINEAPDDIYGKAMSVSDEMMWRYYTLLTDLTNTEVADLKSEVESGKKHPRDVKSELAKRLVADFHSQSAATQAEAEFTRRFREHQAPTEIETRHIRTDGAIKLIDLLVQTDLSPSKAEARRLISQGGVKCNGERISDIGFQINPAESSETTLQVGKLKFLKVLFR
;
A
#
# COMPACT_ATOMS: atom_id res chain seq x y z
N ASP A 1 -0.51 0.32 16.39
CA ASP A 1 -1.27 1.55 16.72
C ASP A 1 -0.88 2.09 18.10
N GLY A 2 -0.46 1.21 19.02
CA GLY A 2 0.09 1.62 20.31
C GLY A 2 -0.92 1.81 21.42
N VAL A 3 -2.18 1.52 21.08
CA VAL A 3 -3.32 1.54 22.00
C VAL A 3 -3.83 0.13 22.18
N ASN A 4 -4.10 -0.59 21.08
CA ASN A 4 -4.58 -1.95 21.13
C ASN A 4 -3.43 -2.96 21.20
N LYS A 5 -3.72 -4.14 21.77
CA LYS A 5 -2.83 -5.29 21.65
C LYS A 5 -2.57 -5.60 20.17
N MET A 6 -1.36 -6.01 19.84
CA MET A 6 -1.05 -6.47 18.48
C MET A 6 -1.90 -7.69 18.15
N SER A 7 -2.61 -7.66 17.03
CA SER A 7 -3.35 -8.80 16.52
C SER A 7 -3.53 -8.73 15.02
N LYS A 8 -3.72 -9.90 14.40
CA LYS A 8 -4.11 -9.98 12.99
C LYS A 8 -5.45 -9.31 12.71
N SER A 9 -6.42 -9.48 13.62
CA SER A 9 -7.76 -8.91 13.48
C SER A 9 -7.78 -7.38 13.47
N TYR A 10 -6.89 -6.73 14.24
CA TYR A 10 -6.77 -5.27 14.26
C TYR A 10 -5.84 -4.72 13.16
N GLY A 11 -5.15 -5.60 12.41
CA GLY A 11 -4.20 -5.19 11.38
C GLY A 11 -3.01 -4.37 11.92
N ASN A 12 -2.77 -4.39 13.23
CA ASN A 12 -1.76 -3.56 13.91
C ASN A 12 -0.48 -4.36 14.26
N TYR A 13 -0.10 -5.30 13.39
CA TYR A 13 1.07 -6.17 13.56
C TYR A 13 1.97 -6.12 12.31
N ILE A 14 3.25 -6.43 12.49
CA ILE A 14 4.22 -6.66 11.41
C ILE A 14 4.66 -8.12 11.52
N GLY A 15 4.43 -8.90 10.47
CA GLY A 15 4.84 -10.31 10.44
C GLY A 15 6.26 -10.45 9.92
N ILE A 16 7.06 -11.34 10.52
CA ILE A 16 8.44 -11.60 10.10
C ILE A 16 8.57 -12.30 8.74
N ASN A 17 7.53 -13.04 8.33
CA ASN A 17 7.48 -13.78 7.06
C ASN A 17 6.64 -13.06 5.99
N GLU A 18 6.45 -11.74 6.14
CA GLU A 18 5.72 -10.93 5.17
C GLU A 18 6.65 -10.47 4.04
N ALA A 19 6.10 -9.93 2.95
CA ALA A 19 6.93 -9.39 1.89
C ALA A 19 7.71 -8.15 2.39
N PRO A 20 8.90 -7.85 1.82
CA PRO A 20 9.68 -6.65 2.15
C PRO A 20 8.85 -5.36 2.12
N ASP A 21 8.02 -5.19 1.09
CA ASP A 21 7.17 -4.03 0.89
C ASP A 21 6.07 -3.91 1.97
N ASP A 22 5.55 -5.04 2.44
CA ASP A 22 4.55 -5.09 3.51
C ASP A 22 5.17 -4.71 4.85
N ILE A 23 6.34 -5.27 5.19
CA ILE A 23 7.07 -4.92 6.42
C ILE A 23 7.40 -3.43 6.41
N TYR A 24 7.95 -2.93 5.30
CA TYR A 24 8.31 -1.52 5.15
C TYR A 24 7.08 -0.61 5.30
N GLY A 25 6.00 -0.91 4.56
CA GLY A 25 4.77 -0.11 4.58
C GLY A 25 4.09 -0.10 5.96
N LYS A 26 4.07 -1.23 6.66
CA LYS A 26 3.51 -1.32 8.01
C LYS A 26 4.37 -0.59 9.03
N ALA A 27 5.70 -0.68 8.94
CA ALA A 27 6.62 0.08 9.79
C ALA A 27 6.43 1.60 9.60
N MET A 28 6.27 2.05 8.35
CA MET A 28 5.99 3.46 8.03
C MET A 28 4.63 3.95 8.59
N SER A 29 3.69 3.03 8.80
CA SER A 29 2.34 3.32 9.33
C SER A 29 2.29 3.34 10.86
N VAL A 30 3.39 3.00 11.53
CA VAL A 30 3.50 3.14 12.99
C VAL A 30 3.51 4.63 13.37
N SER A 31 2.90 4.95 14.53
CA SER A 31 2.89 6.32 15.06
C SER A 31 4.29 6.76 15.47
N ASP A 32 4.56 8.06 15.43
CA ASP A 32 5.87 8.62 15.77
C ASP A 32 6.24 8.33 17.24
N GLU A 33 5.25 8.29 18.13
CA GLU A 33 5.44 7.89 19.52
C GLU A 33 5.87 6.41 19.63
N MET A 34 5.19 5.52 18.89
CA MET A 34 5.47 4.09 18.95
C MET A 34 6.78 3.72 18.25
N MET A 35 7.22 4.50 17.25
CA MET A 35 8.49 4.30 16.54
C MET A 35 9.66 4.15 17.52
N TRP A 36 9.71 4.94 18.59
CA TRP A 36 10.82 4.88 19.57
C TRP A 36 10.87 3.55 20.32
N ARG A 37 9.71 3.00 20.67
CA ARG A 37 9.64 1.67 21.28
C ARG A 37 10.12 0.58 20.32
N TYR A 38 9.86 0.74 19.02
CA TYR A 38 10.38 -0.18 18.01
C TYR A 38 11.90 -0.07 17.89
N TYR A 39 12.45 1.15 17.86
CA TYR A 39 13.91 1.34 17.89
C TYR A 39 14.55 0.64 19.10
N THR A 40 14.03 0.87 20.29
CA THR A 40 14.58 0.29 21.53
C THR A 40 14.49 -1.23 21.57
N LEU A 41 13.43 -1.83 21.02
CA LEU A 41 13.18 -3.27 21.17
C LEU A 41 13.62 -4.11 19.98
N LEU A 42 13.73 -3.52 18.80
CA LEU A 42 13.89 -4.25 17.54
C LEU A 42 15.15 -3.84 16.77
N THR A 43 16.04 -3.04 17.37
CA THR A 43 17.32 -2.67 16.74
C THR A 43 18.47 -2.84 17.73
N ASP A 44 19.68 -2.99 17.22
CA ASP A 44 20.90 -3.07 18.02
C ASP A 44 21.41 -1.69 18.49
N LEU A 45 20.63 -0.62 18.32
CA LEU A 45 21.00 0.70 18.83
C LEU A 45 20.94 0.71 20.36
N THR A 46 21.94 1.33 20.97
CA THR A 46 21.95 1.58 22.41
C THR A 46 20.87 2.58 22.79
N ASN A 47 20.44 2.55 24.06
CA ASN A 47 19.46 3.52 24.57
C ASN A 47 19.93 4.97 24.41
N THR A 48 21.25 5.23 24.47
CA THR A 48 21.83 6.55 24.22
C THR A 48 21.65 6.97 22.77
N GLU A 49 21.97 6.10 21.81
CA GLU A 49 21.79 6.41 20.38
C GLU A 49 20.32 6.65 20.02
N VAL A 50 19.39 5.90 20.62
CA VAL A 50 17.94 6.13 20.43
C VAL A 50 17.51 7.46 21.05
N ALA A 51 18.03 7.82 22.22
CA ALA A 51 17.74 9.11 22.86
C ALA A 51 18.28 10.29 22.04
N ASP A 52 19.50 10.16 21.49
CA ASP A 52 20.09 11.17 20.62
C ASP A 52 19.25 11.35 19.35
N LEU A 53 18.87 10.25 18.69
CA LEU A 53 18.01 10.28 17.50
C LEU A 53 16.65 10.94 17.78
N LYS A 54 16.09 10.70 18.97
CA LYS A 54 14.85 11.35 19.42
C LYS A 54 15.04 12.86 19.61
N SER A 55 16.13 13.28 20.24
CA SER A 55 16.49 14.70 20.40
C SER A 55 16.70 15.39 19.05
N GLU A 56 17.30 14.71 18.06
CA GLU A 56 17.44 15.24 16.70
C GLU A 56 16.08 15.47 16.01
N VAL A 57 15.09 14.62 16.28
CA VAL A 57 13.72 14.82 15.77
C VAL A 57 13.01 15.95 16.50
N GLU A 58 13.10 16.00 17.83
CA GLU A 58 12.45 17.04 18.65
C GLU A 58 13.00 18.44 18.37
N SER A 59 14.29 18.54 18.05
CA SER A 59 14.94 19.80 17.63
C SER A 59 14.68 20.18 16.17
N GLY A 60 14.03 19.31 15.39
CA GLY A 60 13.76 19.53 13.96
C GLY A 60 14.98 19.32 13.06
N LYS A 61 16.11 18.85 13.58
CA LYS A 61 17.31 18.49 12.80
C LYS A 61 17.02 17.32 11.85
N LYS A 62 16.19 16.37 12.28
CA LYS A 62 15.68 15.26 11.45
C LYS A 62 14.16 15.28 11.38
N HIS A 63 13.62 14.91 10.23
CA HIS A 63 12.18 14.77 10.06
C HIS A 63 11.73 13.38 10.55
N PRO A 64 10.65 13.25 11.34
CA PRO A 64 10.21 11.97 11.92
C PRO A 64 9.90 10.91 10.84
N ARG A 65 9.40 11.33 9.68
CA ARG A 65 9.17 10.44 8.52
C ARG A 65 10.45 9.74 8.04
N ASP A 66 11.58 10.46 8.00
CA ASP A 66 12.82 9.91 7.48
C ASP A 66 13.45 8.96 8.50
N VAL A 67 13.31 9.28 9.79
CA VAL A 67 13.66 8.37 10.88
C VAL A 67 12.78 7.10 10.85
N LYS A 68 11.47 7.20 10.59
CA LYS A 68 10.63 6.01 10.33
C LYS A 68 11.10 5.20 9.12
N SER A 69 11.53 5.86 8.05
CA SER A 69 12.11 5.17 6.88
C SER A 69 13.34 4.36 7.28
N GLU A 70 14.26 4.96 8.03
CA GLU A 70 15.46 4.28 8.54
C GLU A 70 15.11 3.05 9.38
N LEU A 71 14.12 3.16 10.28
CA LEU A 71 13.60 2.02 11.05
C LEU A 71 13.03 0.94 10.13
N ALA A 72 12.17 1.31 9.17
CA ALA A 72 11.55 0.38 8.23
C ALA A 72 12.61 -0.39 7.43
N LYS A 73 13.67 0.27 6.98
CA LYS A 73 14.80 -0.37 6.27
C LYS A 73 15.51 -1.39 7.14
N ARG A 74 15.76 -1.08 8.42
CA ARG A 74 16.41 -2.00 9.37
C ARG A 74 15.58 -3.27 9.53
N LEU A 75 14.28 -3.11 9.81
CA LEU A 75 13.36 -4.25 9.96
C LEU A 75 13.33 -5.14 8.71
N VAL A 76 13.30 -4.56 7.50
CA VAL A 76 13.35 -5.37 6.27
C VAL A 76 14.72 -6.04 6.10
N ALA A 77 15.82 -5.36 6.43
CA ALA A 77 17.15 -5.91 6.29
C ALA A 77 17.39 -7.12 7.21
N ASP A 78 16.84 -7.06 8.44
CA ASP A 78 16.99 -8.11 9.45
C ASP A 78 16.30 -9.43 9.05
N PHE A 79 15.13 -9.35 8.41
CA PHE A 79 14.35 -10.53 8.02
C PHE A 79 14.50 -10.94 6.55
N HIS A 80 15.06 -10.07 5.70
CA HIS A 80 15.29 -10.34 4.28
C HIS A 80 16.73 -10.06 3.87
N SER A 81 17.03 -8.82 3.46
CA SER A 81 18.38 -8.39 3.05
C SER A 81 18.44 -6.88 2.89
N GLN A 82 19.67 -6.34 2.88
CA GLN A 82 19.91 -4.92 2.61
C GLN A 82 19.42 -4.48 1.21
N SER A 83 19.52 -5.37 0.22
CA SER A 83 19.01 -5.12 -1.13
C SER A 83 17.49 -5.01 -1.13
N ALA A 84 16.80 -5.95 -0.48
CA ALA A 84 15.34 -5.92 -0.33
C ALA A 84 14.86 -4.65 0.40
N ALA A 85 15.56 -4.21 1.45
CA ALA A 85 15.24 -2.97 2.15
C ALA A 85 15.32 -1.72 1.25
N THR A 86 16.34 -1.67 0.40
CA THR A 86 16.52 -0.56 -0.56
C THR A 86 15.44 -0.57 -1.64
N GLN A 87 15.06 -1.75 -2.13
CA GLN A 87 13.98 -1.91 -3.10
C GLN A 87 12.61 -1.52 -2.51
N ALA A 88 12.33 -1.95 -1.28
CA ALA A 88 11.07 -1.61 -0.59
C ALA A 88 10.93 -0.10 -0.35
N GLU A 89 12.01 0.60 0.02
CA GLU A 89 12.01 2.07 0.13
C GLU A 89 11.74 2.76 -1.22
N ALA A 90 12.38 2.28 -2.28
CA ALA A 90 12.16 2.82 -3.63
C ALA A 90 10.72 2.61 -4.09
N GLU A 91 10.17 1.41 -3.89
CA GLU A 91 8.79 1.08 -4.25
C GLU A 91 7.77 1.89 -3.42
N PHE A 92 8.01 2.05 -2.12
CA PHE A 92 7.19 2.90 -1.27
C PHE A 92 7.20 4.36 -1.75
N THR A 93 8.37 4.88 -2.09
CA THR A 93 8.51 6.24 -2.64
C THR A 93 7.72 6.37 -3.95
N ARG A 94 7.89 5.42 -4.85
CA ARG A 94 7.21 5.39 -6.16
C ARG A 94 5.68 5.36 -6.03
N ARG A 95 5.13 4.52 -5.15
CA ARG A 95 3.68 4.45 -4.88
C ARG A 95 3.13 5.68 -4.17
N PHE A 96 3.72 6.05 -3.04
CA PHE A 96 3.09 6.99 -2.11
C PHE A 96 3.51 8.45 -2.37
N ARG A 97 4.73 8.68 -2.86
CA ARG A 97 5.23 10.03 -3.18
C ARG A 97 5.01 10.38 -4.65
N GLU A 98 5.32 9.46 -5.56
CA GLU A 98 5.24 9.72 -7.01
C GLU A 98 3.89 9.34 -7.63
N HIS A 99 3.00 8.71 -6.86
CA HIS A 99 1.65 8.29 -7.29
C HIS A 99 1.65 7.37 -8.52
N GLN A 100 2.71 6.58 -8.68
CA GLN A 100 2.80 5.58 -9.74
C GLN A 100 2.16 4.26 -9.32
N ALA A 101 1.82 3.43 -10.32
CA ALA A 101 1.29 2.09 -10.09
C ALA A 101 2.36 1.18 -9.44
N PRO A 102 1.97 0.29 -8.51
CA PRO A 102 2.87 -0.71 -7.94
C PRO A 102 3.59 -1.56 -8.99
N THR A 103 4.79 -2.05 -8.70
CA THR A 103 5.58 -2.86 -9.65
C THR A 103 4.91 -4.21 -9.80
N GLU A 104 4.42 -4.73 -8.68
CA GLU A 104 3.53 -5.88 -8.62
C GLU A 104 2.11 -5.42 -8.28
N ILE A 105 1.18 -5.68 -9.18
CA ILE A 105 -0.25 -5.41 -8.98
C ILE A 105 -0.93 -6.74 -8.69
N GLU A 106 -1.73 -6.77 -7.61
CA GLU A 106 -2.59 -7.93 -7.30
C GLU A 106 -3.39 -8.32 -8.55
N THR A 107 -3.32 -9.58 -8.92
CA THR A 107 -4.00 -10.11 -10.10
C THR A 107 -5.19 -10.97 -9.69
N ARG A 108 -6.38 -10.66 -10.21
CA ARG A 108 -7.58 -11.48 -10.06
C ARG A 108 -8.07 -12.01 -11.38
N HIS A 109 -8.52 -13.25 -11.36
CA HIS A 109 -9.17 -13.88 -12.49
C HIS A 109 -10.69 -13.73 -12.37
N ILE A 110 -11.31 -13.18 -13.41
CA ILE A 110 -12.77 -12.97 -13.47
C ILE A 110 -13.31 -13.77 -14.65
N ARG A 111 -14.26 -14.66 -14.36
CA ARG A 111 -15.03 -15.35 -15.40
C ARG A 111 -16.20 -14.48 -15.82
N THR A 112 -16.39 -14.33 -17.13
CA THR A 112 -17.52 -13.60 -17.68
C THR A 112 -17.86 -14.11 -19.07
N ASP A 113 -19.15 -14.24 -19.35
CA ASP A 113 -19.66 -14.77 -20.63
C ASP A 113 -19.80 -13.67 -21.70
N GLY A 114 -19.41 -12.43 -21.39
CA GLY A 114 -19.50 -11.29 -22.28
C GLY A 114 -19.03 -9.99 -21.66
N ALA A 115 -19.47 -8.86 -22.24
CA ALA A 115 -19.12 -7.53 -21.74
C ALA A 115 -19.60 -7.33 -20.30
N ILE A 116 -18.72 -6.81 -19.45
CA ILE A 116 -18.98 -6.54 -18.04
C ILE A 116 -18.98 -5.05 -17.77
N LYS A 117 -19.97 -4.54 -17.02
CA LYS A 117 -19.98 -3.13 -16.60
C LYS A 117 -18.87 -2.88 -15.59
N LEU A 118 -18.17 -1.75 -15.72
CA LEU A 118 -17.12 -1.36 -14.78
C LEU A 118 -17.62 -1.29 -13.34
N ILE A 119 -18.85 -0.81 -13.12
CA ILE A 119 -19.49 -0.77 -11.78
C ILE A 119 -19.56 -2.17 -11.17
N ASP A 120 -19.98 -3.16 -11.96
CA ASP A 120 -20.15 -4.54 -11.49
C ASP A 120 -18.78 -5.16 -11.20
N LEU A 121 -17.80 -4.91 -12.08
CA LEU A 121 -16.43 -5.37 -11.91
C LEU A 121 -15.76 -4.78 -10.65
N LEU A 122 -15.95 -3.48 -10.36
CA LEU A 122 -15.41 -2.83 -9.16
C LEU A 122 -15.96 -3.43 -7.86
N VAL A 123 -17.22 -3.86 -7.85
CA VAL A 123 -17.83 -4.50 -6.69
C VAL A 123 -17.40 -5.96 -6.58
N GLN A 124 -17.40 -6.70 -7.70
CA GLN A 124 -16.98 -8.10 -7.75
C GLN A 124 -15.51 -8.31 -7.34
N THR A 125 -14.69 -7.27 -7.51
CA THR A 125 -13.26 -7.26 -7.15
C THR A 125 -12.97 -6.58 -5.81
N ASP A 126 -13.99 -6.27 -5.01
CA ASP A 126 -13.87 -5.60 -3.71
C ASP A 126 -13.16 -4.22 -3.75
N LEU A 127 -12.99 -3.64 -4.93
CA LEU A 127 -12.45 -2.29 -5.08
C LEU A 127 -13.45 -1.22 -4.64
N SER A 128 -14.75 -1.56 -4.65
CA SER A 128 -15.84 -0.75 -4.13
C SER A 128 -16.82 -1.58 -3.30
N PRO A 129 -17.26 -1.11 -2.11
CA PRO A 129 -18.16 -1.87 -1.24
C PRO A 129 -19.59 -1.99 -1.79
N SER A 130 -19.99 -1.17 -2.76
CA SER A 130 -21.33 -1.23 -3.35
C SER A 130 -21.39 -0.60 -4.74
N LYS A 131 -22.41 -0.94 -5.53
CA LYS A 131 -22.63 -0.34 -6.86
C LYS A 131 -22.90 1.16 -6.78
N ALA A 132 -23.52 1.64 -5.70
CA ALA A 132 -23.76 3.06 -5.49
C ALA A 132 -22.45 3.83 -5.27
N GLU A 133 -21.56 3.27 -4.45
CA GLU A 133 -20.23 3.83 -4.21
C GLU A 133 -19.37 3.78 -5.47
N ALA A 134 -19.41 2.69 -6.23
CA ALA A 134 -18.70 2.58 -7.52
C ALA A 134 -19.15 3.65 -8.51
N ARG A 135 -20.47 3.90 -8.65
CA ARG A 135 -21.00 5.00 -9.47
C ARG A 135 -20.47 6.34 -9.01
N ARG A 136 -20.52 6.62 -7.70
CA ARG A 136 -20.01 7.87 -7.11
C ARG A 136 -18.54 8.07 -7.44
N LEU A 137 -17.72 7.03 -7.30
CA LEU A 137 -16.29 7.06 -7.62
C LEU A 137 -16.05 7.35 -9.11
N ILE A 138 -16.78 6.71 -10.01
CA ILE A 138 -16.69 6.94 -11.45
C ILE A 138 -17.11 8.38 -11.81
N SER A 139 -18.24 8.86 -11.29
CA SER A 139 -18.73 10.22 -11.57
C SER A 139 -17.81 11.31 -11.02
N GLN A 140 -17.13 11.06 -9.90
CA GLN A 140 -16.09 11.95 -9.37
C GLN A 140 -14.73 11.74 -10.08
N GLY A 141 -14.66 10.80 -11.02
CA GLY A 141 -13.49 10.43 -11.78
C GLY A 141 -12.34 9.91 -10.91
N GLY A 142 -12.68 9.23 -9.81
CA GLY A 142 -11.77 8.50 -8.95
C GLY A 142 -11.42 7.11 -9.48
N VAL A 143 -11.88 6.73 -10.68
CA VAL A 143 -11.60 5.43 -11.29
C VAL A 143 -10.84 5.62 -12.60
N LYS A 144 -9.77 4.84 -12.77
CA LYS A 144 -9.06 4.70 -14.03
C LYS A 144 -9.05 3.25 -14.49
N CYS A 145 -9.08 3.06 -15.81
CA CYS A 145 -8.93 1.79 -16.50
C CYS A 145 -7.73 1.92 -17.44
N ASN A 146 -6.73 1.05 -17.31
CA ASN A 146 -5.48 1.09 -18.08
C ASN A 146 -4.80 2.48 -18.07
N GLY A 147 -4.90 3.20 -16.95
CA GLY A 147 -4.35 4.56 -16.79
C GLY A 147 -5.27 5.69 -17.24
N GLU A 148 -6.34 5.39 -17.99
CA GLU A 148 -7.31 6.37 -18.49
C GLU A 148 -8.44 6.59 -17.51
N ARG A 149 -8.80 7.85 -17.27
CA ARG A 149 -9.89 8.22 -16.35
C ARG A 149 -11.24 7.88 -16.98
N ILE A 150 -12.05 7.09 -16.27
CA ILE A 150 -13.40 6.73 -16.72
C ILE A 150 -14.42 7.56 -15.96
N SER A 151 -15.27 8.28 -16.69
CA SER A 151 -16.38 9.08 -16.15
C SER A 151 -17.76 8.54 -16.53
N ASP A 152 -17.85 7.67 -17.55
CA ASP A 152 -19.09 7.06 -17.98
C ASP A 152 -19.50 5.91 -17.03
N ILE A 153 -20.66 6.06 -16.40
CA ILE A 153 -21.28 5.02 -15.55
C ILE A 153 -21.74 3.81 -16.36
N GLY A 154 -21.95 3.97 -17.66
CA GLY A 154 -22.33 2.94 -18.60
C GLY A 154 -21.14 2.14 -19.13
N PHE A 155 -19.90 2.54 -18.82
CA PHE A 155 -18.70 1.95 -19.39
C PHE A 155 -18.64 0.44 -19.16
N GLN A 156 -18.36 -0.29 -20.24
CA GLN A 156 -18.24 -1.75 -20.24
C GLN A 156 -16.87 -2.15 -20.74
N ILE A 157 -16.37 -3.25 -20.20
CA ILE A 157 -15.15 -3.89 -20.65
C ILE A 157 -15.57 -5.15 -21.38
N ASN A 158 -15.10 -5.28 -22.62
CA ASN A 158 -15.36 -6.45 -23.44
C ASN A 158 -14.14 -7.39 -23.41
N PRO A 159 -14.24 -8.56 -22.76
CA PRO A 159 -13.16 -9.55 -22.73
C PRO A 159 -12.67 -10.00 -24.12
N ALA A 160 -13.51 -9.88 -25.15
CA ALA A 160 -13.13 -10.20 -26.53
C ALA A 160 -12.14 -9.19 -27.13
N GLU A 161 -12.13 -7.95 -26.63
CA GLU A 161 -11.21 -6.88 -27.09
C GLU A 161 -9.92 -6.85 -26.27
N SER A 162 -9.98 -7.23 -24.99
CA SER A 162 -8.81 -7.34 -24.13
C SER A 162 -9.00 -8.45 -23.10
N SER A 163 -8.05 -9.39 -23.05
CA SER A 163 -8.03 -10.46 -22.04
C SER A 163 -7.61 -9.96 -20.66
N GLU A 164 -7.12 -8.73 -20.55
CA GLU A 164 -6.74 -8.12 -19.30
C GLU A 164 -7.08 -6.63 -19.18
N THR A 165 -7.22 -6.16 -17.95
CA THR A 165 -7.38 -4.73 -17.66
C THR A 165 -6.77 -4.39 -16.30
N THR A 166 -6.19 -3.21 -16.18
CA THR A 166 -5.71 -2.66 -14.90
C THR A 166 -6.69 -1.62 -14.40
N LEU A 167 -7.29 -1.89 -13.26
CA LEU A 167 -8.18 -0.98 -12.56
C LEU A 167 -7.41 -0.20 -11.50
N GLN A 168 -7.67 1.10 -11.42
CA GLN A 168 -7.17 1.95 -10.36
C GLN A 168 -8.33 2.71 -9.72
N VAL A 169 -8.45 2.62 -8.40
CA VAL A 169 -9.42 3.38 -7.59
C VAL A 169 -8.67 4.31 -6.65
N GLY A 170 -8.88 5.61 -6.82
CA GLY A 170 -8.14 6.64 -6.11
C GLY A 170 -6.63 6.59 -6.44
N LYS A 171 -5.80 6.95 -5.47
CA LYS A 171 -4.34 7.05 -5.69
C LYS A 171 -3.58 5.74 -5.49
N LEU A 172 -4.12 4.80 -4.71
CA LEU A 172 -3.33 3.70 -4.15
C LEU A 172 -3.93 2.31 -4.36
N LYS A 173 -5.20 2.18 -4.77
CA LYS A 173 -5.80 0.87 -5.02
C LYS A 173 -5.64 0.52 -6.48
N PHE A 174 -4.86 -0.52 -6.76
CA PHE A 174 -4.64 -1.05 -8.10
C PHE A 174 -5.00 -2.52 -8.12
N LEU A 175 -5.57 -2.98 -9.22
CA LEU A 175 -5.87 -4.38 -9.45
C LEU A 175 -5.72 -4.69 -10.93
N LYS A 176 -5.00 -5.77 -11.23
CA LYS A 176 -4.99 -6.35 -12.56
C LYS A 176 -6.07 -7.42 -12.64
N VAL A 177 -6.96 -7.30 -13.60
CA VAL A 177 -8.01 -8.28 -13.87
C VAL A 177 -7.65 -9.03 -15.14
N LEU A 178 -7.64 -10.36 -15.04
CA LEU A 178 -7.49 -11.28 -16.16
C LEU A 178 -8.85 -11.95 -16.42
N PHE A 179 -9.42 -11.70 -17.60
CA PHE A 179 -10.68 -12.33 -17.99
C PHE A 179 -10.45 -13.77 -18.45
N ARG A 180 -11.34 -14.67 -18.06
CA ARG A 180 -11.31 -16.10 -18.41
C ARG A 180 -12.67 -16.57 -18.89
#